data_AF-A0A7V6U9U3-F1
#
_entry.id   AF-A0A7V6U9U3-F1
#
_cell.length_a   1.000
_cell.length_b   1.000
_cell.length_c   1.000
_cell.angle_alpha   90.00
_cell.angle_beta   90.00
_cell.angle_gamma   90.00
#
_symmetry.space_group_name_H-M   'P 1'
#
loop_
_entity.id
_entity.type
_entity.pdbx_description
1 polymer ?
#
loop_
_entity_poly.entity_id
_entity_poly.type
_entity_poly.pdbx_seq_one_letter_code
_entity_poly.pdbx_strand_id
1 'polypeptide(L)'
;MEKAQKIKESTKFPAEESNKRIEMCKLPKNKMKSRIDIIKVIPKEVQPSISEAEVIVAGGRGLKDKKDLAMLEELADLLGGQVAVTRPLVEAGWAPYTKQIGLSGRTVRPRLIITCGISGAVQFTACMNTSQCIIAINKDKNAPIFKIAHYGIVGDLYEIVPRLCGKIRAYKLYGDSIGSDDPVGKIVSLSNQ
;
A
#
# COMPACT_ATOMS: atom_id res chain seq x y z
N MET A 1 -41.79 11.67 31.18
CA MET A 1 -41.44 10.26 31.43
C MET A 1 -40.87 9.74 30.12
N GLU A 2 -39.73 9.10 29.96
CA GLU A 2 -38.53 8.80 30.73
C GLU A 2 -37.64 8.03 29.73
N LYS A 3 -36.33 7.93 29.99
CA LYS A 3 -35.37 6.97 29.38
C LYS A 3 -34.61 7.43 28.12
N ALA A 4 -33.72 8.40 28.33
CA ALA A 4 -32.42 8.37 27.66
C ALA A 4 -31.52 7.38 28.43
N GLN A 5 -31.10 6.33 27.73
CA GLN A 5 -30.27 5.23 28.24
C GLN A 5 -28.93 5.73 28.79
N LYS A 6 -28.60 5.20 29.98
CA LYS A 6 -27.28 5.23 30.63
C LYS A 6 -26.16 4.86 29.65
N ILE A 7 -25.27 5.80 29.37
CA ILE A 7 -23.93 5.49 28.85
C ILE A 7 -23.08 5.08 30.05
N LYS A 8 -22.64 3.82 30.02
CA LYS A 8 -21.80 3.19 31.03
C LYS A 8 -20.47 3.93 31.18
N GLU A 9 -20.07 4.11 32.43
CA GLU A 9 -18.76 4.58 32.87
C GLU A 9 -17.62 3.84 32.16
N SER A 10 -16.82 4.59 31.41
CA SER A 10 -15.56 4.11 30.85
C SER A 10 -14.46 4.22 31.90
N THR A 11 -13.96 3.05 32.32
CA THR A 11 -12.55 2.75 32.61
C THR A 11 -11.77 3.69 33.54
N LYS A 12 -11.58 3.24 34.79
CA LYS A 12 -10.56 3.73 35.73
C LYS A 12 -9.16 3.62 35.10
N PHE A 13 -8.47 4.75 34.97
CA PHE A 13 -7.03 4.78 34.72
C PHE A 13 -6.28 4.64 36.06
N PRO A 14 -5.15 3.91 36.12
CA PRO A 14 -4.36 3.80 37.34
C PRO A 14 -3.82 5.19 37.71
N ALA A 15 -4.00 5.58 38.95
CA ALA A 15 -3.48 6.83 39.48
C ALA A 15 -1.98 6.67 39.77
N GLU A 16 -1.14 7.14 38.84
CA GLU A 16 0.24 7.51 39.15
C GLU A 16 0.33 9.02 39.36
N GLU A 17 0.83 9.39 40.54
CA GLU A 17 1.01 10.75 41.03
C GLU A 17 1.81 11.59 40.04
N SER A 18 1.09 12.37 39.26
CA SER A 18 1.64 13.54 38.57
C SER A 18 0.69 14.68 38.91
N ASN A 19 1.27 15.83 39.24
CA ASN A 19 0.59 17.04 39.72
C ASN A 19 -0.29 17.65 38.60
N LYS A 20 -1.30 16.90 38.14
CA LYS A 20 -2.14 17.20 36.98
C LYS A 20 -3.38 17.96 37.47
N ARG A 21 -3.29 19.28 37.44
CA ARG A 21 -4.48 20.15 37.49
C ARG A 21 -5.34 19.85 36.26
N ILE A 22 -6.48 19.21 36.48
CA ILE A 22 -7.54 19.12 35.46
C ILE A 22 -8.30 20.45 35.54
N GLU A 23 -7.99 21.37 34.62
CA GLU A 23 -8.81 22.57 34.43
C GLU A 23 -9.94 22.25 33.46
N MET A 24 -11.16 22.16 33.98
CA MET A 24 -12.37 22.05 33.18
C MET A 24 -12.67 23.38 32.52
N CYS A 25 -12.13 23.57 31.31
CA CYS A 25 -12.43 24.68 30.43
C CYS A 25 -13.90 24.65 30.01
N LYS A 26 -14.75 25.43 30.70
CA LYS A 26 -16.14 25.66 30.28
C LYS A 26 -16.15 26.54 29.04
N LEU A 27 -16.38 25.96 27.87
CA LEU A 27 -16.63 26.74 26.66
C LEU A 27 -17.98 27.47 26.80
N PRO A 28 -18.03 28.80 26.63
CA PRO A 28 -19.29 29.53 26.63
C PRO A 28 -20.16 29.05 25.47
N LYS A 29 -21.47 28.83 25.72
CA LYS A 29 -22.44 28.29 24.74
C LYS A 29 -22.44 29.04 23.40
N ASN A 30 -22.11 30.33 23.39
CA ASN A 30 -22.02 31.15 22.18
C ASN A 30 -20.88 30.77 21.24
N LYS A 31 -19.82 30.10 21.74
CA LYS A 31 -18.72 29.55 20.92
C LYS A 31 -19.01 28.12 20.43
N MET A 32 -20.17 27.56 20.79
CA MET A 32 -20.61 26.21 20.38
C MET A 32 -21.44 26.22 19.08
N LYS A 33 -21.73 27.42 18.54
CA LYS A 33 -22.38 27.56 17.23
C LYS A 33 -21.33 27.50 16.12
N SER A 34 -21.33 26.41 15.37
CA SER A 34 -20.55 26.32 14.13
C SER A 34 -21.06 27.35 13.12
N ARG A 35 -20.15 28.03 12.42
CA ARG A 35 -20.47 28.90 11.28
C ARG A 35 -20.52 28.13 9.95
N ILE A 36 -20.46 26.80 10.02
CA ILE A 36 -20.41 25.92 8.85
C ILE A 36 -21.81 25.35 8.64
N ASP A 37 -22.44 25.76 7.54
CA ASP A 37 -23.67 25.15 7.04
C ASP A 37 -23.32 24.04 6.04
N ILE A 38 -23.70 22.81 6.35
CA ILE A 38 -23.48 21.66 5.45
C ILE A 38 -24.56 21.69 4.38
N ILE A 39 -24.21 22.17 3.19
CA ILE A 39 -25.16 22.33 2.07
C ILE A 39 -25.58 20.97 1.51
N LYS A 40 -24.63 20.04 1.36
CA LYS A 40 -24.88 18.74 0.73
C LYS A 40 -23.84 17.70 1.15
N VAL A 41 -24.32 16.51 1.49
CA VAL A 41 -23.49 15.31 1.69
C VAL A 41 -23.77 14.36 0.54
N ILE A 42 -22.73 14.00 -0.22
CA ILE A 42 -22.83 13.06 -1.34
C ILE A 42 -22.09 11.79 -0.95
N PRO A 43 -22.79 10.67 -0.70
CA PRO A 43 -22.12 9.39 -0.46
C PRO A 43 -21.41 8.94 -1.74
N LYS A 44 -20.11 8.64 -1.63
CA LYS A 44 -19.32 8.03 -2.71
C LYS A 44 -19.41 6.51 -2.63
N GLU A 45 -19.43 5.85 -3.79
CA GLU A 45 -19.31 4.39 -3.85
C GLU A 45 -18.00 3.91 -3.22
N VAL A 46 -18.09 2.77 -2.52
CA VAL A 46 -16.95 2.11 -1.89
C VAL A 46 -16.11 1.48 -2.99
N GLN A 47 -15.05 2.18 -3.41
CA GLN A 47 -14.06 1.58 -4.30
C GLN A 47 -13.04 0.77 -3.49
N PRO A 48 -12.55 -0.36 -4.04
CA PRO A 48 -11.49 -1.14 -3.43
C PRO A 48 -10.29 -0.25 -3.10
N SER A 49 -9.90 -0.26 -1.83
CA SER A 49 -8.79 0.54 -1.33
C SER A 49 -7.48 -0.23 -1.49
N ILE A 50 -6.47 0.40 -2.08
CA ILE A 50 -5.12 -0.16 -2.15
C ILE A 50 -4.49 -0.41 -0.76
N SER A 51 -5.07 0.13 0.31
CA SER A 51 -4.62 -0.12 1.68
C SER A 51 -4.86 -1.56 2.15
N GLU A 52 -5.83 -2.26 1.56
CA GLU A 52 -6.21 -3.63 1.93
C GLU A 52 -5.59 -4.68 1.00
N ALA A 53 -4.90 -4.26 -0.07
CA ALA A 53 -4.29 -5.17 -1.02
C ALA A 53 -3.14 -5.97 -0.39
N GLU A 54 -3.16 -7.30 -0.54
CA GLU A 54 -2.07 -8.17 -0.10
C GLU A 54 -0.83 -8.06 -1.00
N VAL A 55 -1.05 -7.80 -2.29
CA VAL A 55 0.02 -7.63 -3.28
C VAL A 55 -0.17 -6.30 -4.00
N ILE A 56 0.89 -5.51 -4.08
CA ILE A 56 0.88 -4.21 -4.75
C ILE A 56 2.02 -4.13 -5.77
N VAL A 57 1.70 -3.69 -6.98
CA VAL A 57 2.69 -3.29 -7.99
C VAL A 57 2.63 -1.77 -8.12
N ALA A 58 3.70 -1.10 -7.71
CA ALA A 58 3.75 0.36 -7.60
C ALA A 58 4.58 0.99 -8.71
N GLY A 59 3.98 1.91 -9.48
CA GLY A 59 4.63 2.68 -10.54
C GLY A 59 5.14 4.06 -10.12
N GLY A 60 6.35 4.40 -10.57
CA GLY A 60 7.00 5.68 -10.31
C GLY A 60 7.25 6.53 -11.56
N ARG A 61 7.98 7.64 -11.34
CA ARG A 61 8.49 8.52 -12.41
C ARG A 61 9.39 7.82 -13.43
N GLY A 62 9.85 6.60 -13.16
CA GLY A 62 10.61 5.81 -14.13
C GLY A 62 9.79 5.37 -15.34
N LEU A 63 8.46 5.38 -15.25
CA LEU A 63 7.57 5.17 -16.40
C LEU A 63 7.58 6.40 -17.32
N LYS A 64 7.62 6.17 -18.63
CA LYS A 64 7.72 7.21 -19.67
C LYS A 64 6.35 7.69 -20.13
N ASP A 65 5.39 6.78 -20.23
CA ASP A 65 4.04 7.05 -20.74
C ASP A 65 2.95 6.43 -19.86
N LYS A 66 1.75 7.04 -19.93
CA LYS A 66 0.55 6.52 -19.23
C LYS A 66 0.21 5.07 -19.65
N LYS A 67 0.49 4.70 -20.91
CA LYS A 67 0.23 3.35 -21.44
C LYS A 67 1.06 2.28 -20.74
N ASP A 68 2.20 2.66 -20.17
CA ASP A 68 3.10 1.72 -19.49
C ASP A 68 2.53 1.21 -18.18
N LEU A 69 1.52 1.88 -17.63
CA LEU A 69 0.76 1.36 -16.49
C LEU A 69 0.09 0.02 -16.82
N ALA A 70 -0.28 -0.23 -18.08
CA ALA A 70 -0.88 -1.50 -18.49
C ALA A 70 0.06 -2.69 -18.25
N MET A 71 1.38 -2.49 -18.39
CA MET A 71 2.39 -3.51 -18.09
C MET A 71 2.45 -3.83 -16.58
N LEU A 72 2.26 -2.81 -15.73
CA LEU A 72 2.17 -3.01 -14.28
C LEU A 72 0.84 -3.64 -13.87
N GLU A 73 -0.25 -3.32 -14.57
CA GLU A 73 -1.56 -3.94 -14.39
C GLU A 73 -1.49 -5.42 -14.73
N GLU A 74 -0.87 -5.78 -15.86
CA GLU A 74 -0.64 -7.18 -16.22
C GLU A 74 0.15 -7.95 -15.13
N LEU A 75 1.22 -7.35 -14.60
CA LEU A 75 1.98 -7.99 -13.51
C LEU A 75 1.14 -8.13 -12.24
N ALA A 76 0.35 -7.11 -11.89
CA ALA A 76 -0.52 -7.16 -10.73
C ALA A 76 -1.60 -8.24 -10.88
N ASP A 77 -2.24 -8.33 -12.05
CA ASP A 77 -3.27 -9.33 -12.36
C ASP A 77 -2.70 -10.75 -12.26
N LEU A 78 -1.49 -10.96 -12.79
CA LEU A 78 -0.80 -12.26 -12.66
C LEU A 78 -0.51 -12.64 -11.21
N LEU A 79 -0.33 -11.67 -10.32
CA LEU A 79 -0.07 -11.92 -8.90
C LEU A 79 -1.34 -11.85 -8.03
N GLY A 80 -2.50 -11.53 -8.60
CA GLY A 80 -3.74 -11.29 -7.85
C GLY A 80 -3.69 -10.03 -6.97
N GLY A 81 -2.88 -9.05 -7.38
CA GLY A 81 -2.65 -7.81 -6.65
C GLY A 81 -3.33 -6.58 -7.25
N GLN A 82 -2.98 -5.41 -6.72
CA GLN A 82 -3.47 -4.12 -7.22
C GLN A 82 -2.32 -3.22 -7.67
N VAL A 83 -2.59 -2.38 -8.67
CA VAL A 83 -1.64 -1.34 -9.08
C VAL A 83 -1.80 -0.09 -8.24
N ALA A 84 -0.66 0.44 -7.79
CA ALA A 84 -0.56 1.72 -7.13
C ALA A 84 0.43 2.64 -7.84
N VAL A 85 0.37 3.93 -7.54
CA VAL A 85 1.25 4.93 -8.15
C VAL A 85 1.79 5.92 -7.13
N THR A 86 2.90 6.55 -7.49
CA THR A 86 3.45 7.70 -6.75
C THR A 86 2.73 9.00 -7.14
N ARG A 87 2.82 10.02 -6.27
CA ARG A 87 2.21 11.35 -6.49
C ARG A 87 2.51 11.97 -7.87
N PRO A 88 3.75 11.94 -8.40
CA PRO A 88 4.03 12.52 -9.73
C PRO A 88 3.16 11.96 -10.85
N LEU A 89 2.78 10.67 -10.80
CA LEU A 89 1.92 10.06 -11.81
C LEU A 89 0.44 10.46 -11.65
N VAL A 90 0.00 10.70 -10.42
CA VAL A 90 -1.34 11.22 -10.15
C VAL A 90 -1.46 12.67 -10.61
N GLU A 91 -0.44 13.48 -10.31
CA GLU A 91 -0.35 14.87 -10.76
C GLU A 91 -0.28 14.96 -12.29
N ALA A 92 0.33 13.97 -12.95
CA ALA A 92 0.32 13.84 -14.42
C ALA A 92 -1.01 13.31 -15.00
N GLY A 93 -1.99 12.96 -14.16
CA GLY A 93 -3.30 12.44 -14.60
C GLY A 93 -3.28 10.99 -15.10
N TRP A 94 -2.27 10.20 -14.71
CA TRP A 94 -2.13 8.83 -15.19
C TRP A 94 -2.99 7.84 -14.40
N ALA A 95 -3.20 8.09 -13.12
CA ALA A 95 -4.04 7.27 -12.26
C ALA A 95 -4.81 8.14 -11.25
N PRO A 96 -5.96 7.66 -10.75
CA PRO A 96 -6.74 8.40 -9.76
C PRO A 96 -5.99 8.49 -8.44
N TYR A 97 -6.31 9.52 -7.66
CA TYR A 97 -5.76 9.73 -6.31
C TYR A 97 -6.00 8.54 -5.37
N THR A 98 -7.04 7.73 -5.60
CA THR A 98 -7.34 6.52 -4.82
C THR A 98 -6.23 5.46 -4.90
N LYS A 99 -5.43 5.45 -5.97
CA LYS A 99 -4.27 4.57 -6.17
C LYS A 99 -2.94 5.18 -5.69
N GLN A 100 -2.95 6.35 -5.05
CA GLN A 100 -1.73 7.03 -4.64
C GLN A 100 -1.14 6.47 -3.33
N ILE A 101 0.14 6.13 -3.33
CA ILE A 101 0.90 5.84 -2.10
C ILE A 101 1.76 7.04 -1.74
N GLY A 102 1.71 7.45 -0.47
CA GLY A 102 2.56 8.48 0.12
C GLY A 102 1.88 9.23 1.27
N LEU A 103 2.60 10.14 1.93
CA LEU A 103 2.08 10.89 3.09
C LEU A 103 0.78 11.64 2.81
N SER A 104 0.63 12.17 1.60
CA SER A 104 -0.58 12.82 1.11
C SER A 104 -1.47 11.87 0.31
N GLY A 105 -1.35 10.56 0.51
CA GLY A 105 -2.08 9.53 -0.20
C GLY A 105 -2.52 8.46 0.79
N ARG A 106 -2.33 7.18 0.45
CA ARG A 106 -2.59 6.06 1.34
C ARG A 106 -1.31 5.43 1.88
N THR A 107 -1.38 5.02 3.13
CA THR A 107 -0.44 4.06 3.73
C THR A 107 -0.91 2.65 3.41
N VAL A 108 0.03 1.78 3.07
CA VAL A 108 -0.23 0.40 2.66
C VAL A 108 0.67 -0.55 3.43
N ARG A 109 0.18 -1.77 3.70
CA ARG A 109 0.96 -2.83 4.37
C ARG A 109 0.77 -4.19 3.69
N PRO A 110 1.10 -4.30 2.39
CA PRO A 110 0.98 -5.56 1.67
C PRO A 110 1.98 -6.61 2.18
N ARG A 111 1.68 -7.87 1.87
CA ARG A 111 2.63 -8.98 1.98
C ARG A 111 3.75 -8.84 0.95
N LEU A 112 3.41 -8.39 -0.25
CA LEU A 112 4.37 -8.14 -1.33
C LEU A 112 4.13 -6.78 -1.97
N ILE A 113 5.17 -5.96 -2.05
CA ILE A 113 5.18 -4.75 -2.87
C ILE A 113 6.34 -4.76 -3.85
N ILE A 114 6.03 -4.57 -5.13
CA ILE A 114 7.01 -4.46 -6.21
C ILE A 114 7.01 -3.01 -6.69
N THR A 115 8.12 -2.30 -6.48
CA THR A 115 8.26 -0.90 -6.92
C THR A 115 9.01 -0.83 -8.24
N CYS A 116 8.39 -0.25 -9.26
CA CYS A 116 8.95 -0.12 -10.61
C CYS A 116 9.24 1.36 -10.90
N GLY A 117 10.52 1.70 -11.03
CA GLY A 117 10.95 3.06 -11.39
C GLY A 117 10.66 4.10 -10.30
N ILE A 118 10.66 3.70 -9.02
CA ILE A 118 10.45 4.57 -7.86
C ILE A 118 11.80 4.87 -7.21
N SER A 119 12.11 6.14 -6.97
CA SER A 119 13.38 6.57 -6.34
C SER A 119 13.44 6.26 -4.85
N GLY A 120 12.30 6.17 -4.16
CA GLY A 120 12.24 5.91 -2.71
C GLY A 120 12.36 7.18 -1.86
N ALA A 121 11.73 8.27 -2.28
CA ALA A 121 11.60 9.47 -1.45
C ALA A 121 10.92 9.13 -0.11
N VAL A 122 11.31 9.82 0.96
CA VAL A 122 10.84 9.57 2.34
C VAL A 122 9.31 9.57 2.43
N GLN A 123 8.65 10.42 1.65
CA GLN A 123 7.20 10.54 1.63
C GLN A 123 6.51 9.26 1.11
N PHE A 124 7.16 8.53 0.21
CA PHE A 124 6.67 7.24 -0.28
C PHE A 124 7.06 6.11 0.67
N THR A 125 8.35 6.03 1.05
CA THR A 125 8.88 4.92 1.84
C THR A 125 8.27 4.85 3.24
N ALA A 126 7.98 5.99 3.87
CA ALA A 126 7.29 6.04 5.17
C ALA A 126 5.89 5.39 5.14
N CYS A 127 5.30 5.22 3.95
CA CYS A 127 3.96 4.66 3.79
C CYS A 127 3.94 3.19 3.37
N MET A 128 5.10 2.56 3.15
CA MET A 128 5.22 1.18 2.68
C MET A 128 6.37 0.39 3.31
N ASN A 129 7.21 1.01 4.15
CA ASN A 129 8.35 0.35 4.81
C ASN A 129 7.96 -0.84 5.70
N THR A 130 6.72 -0.90 6.21
CA THR A 130 6.23 -2.03 7.01
C THR A 130 5.69 -3.19 6.18
N SER A 131 5.91 -3.20 4.86
CA SER A 131 5.52 -4.33 4.00
C SER A 131 6.41 -5.53 4.26
N GLN A 132 5.86 -6.75 4.20
CA GLN A 132 6.64 -7.96 4.54
C GLN A 132 7.76 -8.24 3.52
N CYS A 133 7.47 -8.06 2.22
CA CYS A 133 8.44 -8.20 1.15
C CYS A 133 8.39 -6.98 0.23
N ILE A 134 9.56 -6.42 -0.08
CA ILE A 134 9.74 -5.20 -0.86
C ILE A 134 10.75 -5.53 -1.96
N ILE A 135 10.28 -5.53 -3.20
CA ILE A 135 11.11 -5.75 -4.39
C ILE A 135 11.23 -4.42 -5.13
N ALA A 136 12.44 -3.95 -5.38
CA ALA A 136 12.69 -2.71 -6.10
C ALA A 136 13.31 -2.96 -7.46
N ILE A 137 12.73 -2.39 -8.52
CA ILE A 137 13.24 -2.40 -9.88
C ILE A 137 13.53 -0.94 -10.25
N ASN A 138 14.80 -0.60 -10.43
CA ASN A 138 15.21 0.74 -10.82
C ASN A 138 16.47 0.71 -11.67
N LYS A 139 16.58 1.60 -12.64
CA LYS A 139 17.78 1.75 -13.48
C LYS A 139 18.94 2.38 -12.70
N ASP A 140 18.63 3.27 -11.76
CA ASP A 140 19.65 3.92 -10.94
C ASP A 140 20.02 3.05 -9.72
N LYS A 141 21.22 2.47 -9.74
CA LYS A 141 21.77 1.65 -8.64
C LYS A 141 21.88 2.41 -7.31
N ASN A 142 21.92 3.74 -7.33
CA ASN A 142 22.06 4.56 -6.13
C ASN A 142 20.70 5.04 -5.58
N ALA A 143 19.59 4.57 -6.15
CA ALA A 143 18.26 4.98 -5.72
C ALA A 143 18.01 4.65 -4.23
N PRO A 144 17.54 5.63 -3.42
CA PRO A 144 17.23 5.42 -2.00
C PRO A 144 16.29 4.24 -1.69
N ILE A 145 15.42 3.85 -2.64
CA ILE A 145 14.52 2.71 -2.49
C ILE A 145 15.27 1.41 -2.14
N PHE A 146 16.50 1.23 -2.64
CA PHE A 146 17.29 0.03 -2.38
C PHE A 146 17.74 -0.09 -0.92
N LYS A 147 17.71 1.00 -0.13
CA LYS A 147 18.04 0.96 1.30
C LYS A 147 16.99 0.24 2.14
N ILE A 148 15.75 0.20 1.65
CA ILE A 148 14.63 -0.44 2.34
C ILE A 148 14.13 -1.70 1.63
N ALA A 149 14.58 -1.94 0.40
CA ALA A 149 14.14 -3.08 -0.39
C ALA A 149 14.80 -4.36 0.14
N HIS A 150 13.99 -5.42 0.24
CA HIS A 150 14.48 -6.76 0.55
C HIS A 150 15.21 -7.36 -0.65
N TYR A 151 14.72 -7.08 -1.86
CA TYR A 151 15.33 -7.49 -3.11
C TYR A 151 15.43 -6.29 -4.05
N GLY A 152 16.61 -6.06 -4.62
CA GLY A 152 16.86 -4.98 -5.56
C GLY A 152 17.31 -5.51 -6.92
N ILE A 153 16.67 -5.04 -7.99
CA ILE A 153 17.05 -5.33 -9.37
C ILE A 153 17.43 -4.02 -10.04
N VAL A 154 18.69 -3.93 -10.46
CA VAL A 154 19.21 -2.78 -11.21
C VAL A 154 19.07 -3.06 -12.70
N GLY A 155 18.23 -2.28 -13.39
CA GLY A 155 18.06 -2.43 -14.83
C GLY A 155 16.84 -1.70 -15.37
N ASP A 156 16.55 -1.91 -16.65
CA ASP A 156 15.39 -1.30 -17.30
C ASP A 156 14.09 -2.04 -16.94
N LEU A 157 13.10 -1.30 -16.45
CA LEU A 157 11.79 -1.83 -16.10
C LEU A 157 11.07 -2.42 -17.32
N TYR A 158 11.29 -1.88 -18.53
CA TYR A 158 10.65 -2.36 -19.76
C TYR A 158 11.20 -3.71 -20.23
N GLU A 159 12.38 -4.10 -19.76
CA GLU A 159 12.93 -5.44 -20.03
C GLU A 159 12.58 -6.40 -18.89
N ILE A 160 12.69 -5.93 -17.64
CA ILE A 160 12.55 -6.76 -16.45
C ILE A 160 11.09 -7.17 -16.22
N VAL A 161 10.15 -6.21 -16.29
CA VAL A 161 8.75 -6.48 -15.95
C VAL A 161 8.12 -7.47 -16.94
N PRO A 162 8.24 -7.32 -18.27
CA PRO A 162 7.67 -8.31 -19.20
C PRO A 162 8.30 -9.70 -19.08
N ARG A 163 9.62 -9.77 -18.81
CA ARG A 163 10.31 -11.05 -18.54
C ARG A 163 9.78 -11.71 -17.27
N LEU A 164 9.51 -10.93 -16.23
CA LEU A 164 8.92 -11.42 -14.99
C LEU A 164 7.50 -11.95 -15.24
N CYS A 165 6.66 -11.20 -15.97
CA CYS A 165 5.32 -11.65 -16.37
C CYS A 165 5.36 -12.97 -17.14
N GLY A 166 6.29 -13.11 -18.10
CA GLY A 166 6.48 -14.35 -18.87
C GLY A 166 6.86 -15.55 -17.98
N LYS A 167 7.78 -15.36 -17.03
CA LYS A 167 8.17 -16.42 -16.08
C LYS A 167 7.04 -16.79 -15.12
N ILE A 168 6.27 -15.81 -14.62
CA ILE A 168 5.13 -16.07 -13.73
C ILE A 168 4.04 -16.86 -14.48
N ARG A 169 3.75 -16.49 -15.73
CA ARG A 169 2.81 -17.27 -16.57
C ARG A 169 3.27 -18.70 -16.76
N ALA A 170 4.53 -18.91 -17.14
CA ALA A 170 5.08 -20.24 -17.32
C ALA A 170 4.99 -21.07 -16.03
N TYR A 171 5.26 -20.45 -14.88
CA TYR A 171 5.18 -21.12 -13.58
C TYR A 171 3.74 -21.44 -13.18
N LYS A 172 2.77 -20.54 -13.42
CA LYS A 172 1.34 -20.81 -13.18
C LYS A 172 0.83 -21.97 -14.04
N LEU A 173 1.19 -21.98 -15.33
CA LEU A 173 0.85 -23.10 -16.22
C LEU A 173 1.45 -24.43 -15.74
N TYR A 174 2.68 -24.40 -15.21
CA TYR A 174 3.28 -25.57 -14.57
C TYR A 174 2.54 -25.98 -13.31
N GLY A 175 2.19 -25.03 -12.43
CA GLY A 175 1.47 -25.28 -11.18
C GLY A 175 0.05 -25.80 -11.38
N ASP A 176 -0.68 -25.33 -12.39
CA ASP A 176 -2.04 -25.79 -12.70
C ASP A 176 -2.07 -27.22 -13.29
N SER A 177 -0.96 -27.69 -13.85
CA SER A 177 -0.80 -29.06 -14.37
C SER A 177 -0.48 -30.11 -13.29
N ILE A 178 -0.16 -29.66 -12.07
CA ILE A 178 0.14 -30.50 -10.90
C ILE A 178 -0.78 -30.03 -9.77
N GLY A 179 -2.00 -30.54 -9.77
CA GLY A 179 -2.93 -30.31 -8.66
C GLY A 179 -2.30 -30.74 -7.35
N SER A 180 -2.15 -29.79 -6.42
CA SER A 180 -1.91 -29.96 -4.97
C SER A 180 -0.91 -31.03 -4.48
N ASP A 181 -0.01 -31.53 -5.33
CA ASP A 181 1.07 -32.43 -4.93
C ASP A 181 2.40 -31.82 -5.36
N ASP A 182 2.96 -31.06 -4.43
CA ASP A 182 4.19 -30.29 -4.54
C ASP A 182 5.42 -31.17 -4.90
N PRO A 183 6.02 -31.02 -6.09
CA PRO A 183 7.27 -31.70 -6.45
C PRO A 183 8.52 -30.92 -6.00
N VAL A 184 8.40 -29.66 -5.57
CA VAL A 184 9.54 -28.85 -5.12
C VAL A 184 10.01 -29.32 -3.73
N GLY A 185 9.10 -29.76 -2.87
CA GLY A 185 9.42 -30.42 -1.60
C GLY A 185 10.20 -31.74 -1.75
N LYS A 186 10.00 -32.50 -2.85
CA LYS A 186 10.72 -33.77 -3.07
C LYS A 186 12.16 -33.57 -3.54
N ILE A 187 12.47 -32.53 -4.30
CA ILE A 187 13.83 -32.29 -4.79
C ILE A 187 14.77 -31.88 -3.65
N VAL A 188 14.29 -31.18 -2.63
CA VAL A 188 15.08 -30.81 -1.44
C VAL A 188 15.32 -32.01 -0.51
N SER A 189 14.44 -33.03 -0.53
CA SER A 189 14.62 -34.26 0.26
C SER A 189 15.59 -35.28 -0.35
N LEU A 190 15.90 -35.16 -1.65
CA LEU A 190 16.79 -36.09 -2.37
C LEU A 190 18.25 -35.63 -2.43
N SER A 191 18.57 -34.43 -1.94
CA SER A 191 19.95 -33.91 -1.87
C SER A 191 20.57 -34.01 -0.47
N ASN A 192 19.88 -34.66 0.48
CA ASN A 192 20.32 -34.80 1.87
C ASN A 192 20.31 -36.25 2.38
N GLN A 193 20.40 -37.22 1.46
CA GLN A 193 20.75 -38.61 1.76
C GLN A 193 22.03 -39.00 1.02
#